data_AF-A0A6P1CTA4-F1
#
_entry.id   AF-A0A6P1CTA4-F1
#
_cell.length_a   1.000
_cell.length_b   1.000
_cell.length_c   1.000
_cell.angle_alpha   90.00
_cell.angle_beta   90.00
_cell.angle_gamma   90.00
#
_symmetry.space_group_name_H-M   'P 1'
#
loop_
_entity.id
_entity.type
_entity.pdbx_description
1 polymer ?
#
loop_
_entity_poly.entity_id
_entity_poly.type
_entity_poly.pdbx_seq_one_letter_code
_entity_poly.pdbx_strand_id
1 'polypeptide(L)'
;MENVPFGDTPRTRCQFYRRVCDLPAWIDPPEIGRIVMRADHVWGLMMPSALGLAVHGDLRRARDHDAGSGVGPIISHMRSGRWTFLIRPDLPDDTALFAEMFRLDVSVVRTGATIALPSPTDQGERFRRWIHPPRSP
;
A
#
# COMPACT_ATOMS: atom_id res chain seq x y z
N MET A 1 16.20 30.06 -17.69
CA MET A 1 16.29 28.62 -17.35
C MET A 1 14.86 28.18 -17.12
N GLU A 2 14.22 27.63 -18.16
CA GLU A 2 12.80 27.29 -18.13
C GLU A 2 12.55 26.13 -17.16
N ASN A 3 11.70 26.38 -16.18
CA ASN A 3 11.32 25.41 -15.16
C ASN A 3 10.22 24.51 -15.77
N VAL A 4 10.63 23.46 -16.49
CA VAL A 4 9.71 22.43 -16.95
C VAL A 4 9.12 21.76 -15.71
N PRO A 5 7.80 21.80 -15.46
CA PRO A 5 7.22 21.06 -14.36
C PRO A 5 7.49 19.59 -14.65
N PHE A 6 8.33 18.94 -13.83
CA PHE A 6 8.54 17.50 -13.94
C PHE A 6 7.18 16.83 -13.74
N GLY A 7 6.56 16.39 -14.85
CA GLY A 7 5.23 15.79 -14.82
C GLY A 7 5.19 14.56 -13.92
N ASP A 8 4.00 14.25 -13.41
CA ASP A 8 3.74 13.01 -12.68
C ASP A 8 3.73 11.83 -13.65
N THR A 9 4.91 11.23 -13.84
CA THR A 9 5.16 10.08 -14.70
C THR A 9 5.43 8.85 -13.83
N PRO A 10 5.30 7.62 -14.35
CA PRO A 10 5.72 6.42 -13.62
C PRO A 10 7.12 6.53 -13.01
N ARG A 11 8.07 7.14 -13.73
CA ARG A 11 9.45 7.31 -13.28
C ARG A 11 9.56 8.29 -12.11
N THR A 12 8.98 9.47 -12.23
CA THR A 12 9.01 10.48 -11.16
C THR A 12 8.24 10.00 -9.94
N ARG A 13 7.09 9.32 -10.12
CA ARG A 13 6.32 8.72 -9.03
C ARG A 13 7.04 7.58 -8.33
N CYS A 14 7.66 6.68 -9.09
CA CYS A 14 8.46 5.59 -8.52
C CYS A 14 9.65 6.13 -7.71
N GLN A 15 10.30 7.18 -8.20
CA GLN A 15 11.39 7.84 -7.49
C GLN A 15 10.91 8.51 -6.20
N PHE A 16 9.73 9.14 -6.22
CA PHE A 16 9.09 9.69 -5.02
C PHE A 16 8.83 8.61 -3.98
N TYR A 17 8.19 7.49 -4.37
CA TYR A 17 7.96 6.38 -3.44
C TYR A 17 9.25 5.85 -2.81
N ARG A 18 10.32 5.72 -3.61
CA ARG A 18 11.60 5.20 -3.12
C ARG A 18 12.37 6.16 -2.22
N ARG A 19 12.41 7.44 -2.58
CA ARG A 19 13.30 8.42 -1.92
C ARG A 19 12.63 9.22 -0.83
N VAL A 20 11.31 9.39 -0.90
CA VAL A 20 10.54 10.22 0.04
C VAL A 20 9.70 9.33 0.93
N CYS A 21 9.02 8.32 0.39
CA CYS A 21 8.12 7.48 1.18
C CYS A 21 8.77 6.24 1.81
N ASP A 22 10.06 6.01 1.54
CA ASP A 22 10.79 4.80 1.95
C ASP A 22 10.06 3.50 1.55
N LEU A 23 9.44 3.49 0.38
CA LEU A 23 8.85 2.28 -0.20
C LEU A 23 9.82 1.72 -1.25
N PRO A 24 10.17 0.43 -1.21
CA PRO A 24 11.15 -0.19 -2.13
C PRO A 24 10.53 -0.41 -3.52
N ALA A 25 10.08 0.68 -4.14
CA ALA A 25 9.31 0.68 -5.37
C ALA A 25 10.21 0.61 -6.60
N TRP A 26 9.77 -0.08 -7.65
CA TRP A 26 10.34 -0.05 -9.01
C TRP A 26 9.21 -0.13 -10.05
N ILE A 27 9.56 0.08 -11.31
CA ILE A 27 8.62 -0.04 -12.42
C ILE A 27 8.72 -1.46 -12.99
N ASP A 28 7.59 -2.17 -13.02
CA ASP A 28 7.49 -3.51 -13.60
C ASP A 28 6.05 -3.84 -14.08
N PRO A 29 5.85 -4.15 -15.37
CA PRO A 29 6.86 -4.13 -16.43
C PRO A 29 7.19 -2.70 -16.91
N PRO A 30 8.43 -2.42 -17.35
CA PRO A 30 8.90 -1.08 -17.72
C PRO A 30 8.02 -0.35 -18.75
N GLU A 31 7.52 -1.07 -19.74
CA GLU A 31 6.76 -0.53 -20.88
C GLU A 31 5.35 -0.08 -20.52
N ILE A 32 4.77 -0.60 -19.42
CA ILE A 32 3.42 -0.24 -18.96
C ILE A 32 3.49 0.88 -17.90
N GLY A 33 4.66 1.10 -17.30
CA GLY A 33 4.81 2.08 -16.23
C GLY A 33 4.08 1.67 -14.94
N ARG A 34 3.81 0.37 -14.73
CA ARG A 34 3.22 -0.10 -13.47
C ARG A 34 4.26 0.01 -12.37
N ILE A 35 3.88 0.58 -11.23
CA ILE A 35 4.77 0.69 -10.09
C ILE A 35 4.45 -0.43 -9.11
N VAL A 36 5.48 -1.15 -8.67
CA VAL A 36 5.36 -2.23 -7.69
C VAL A 36 6.44 -2.07 -6.63
N MET A 37 6.28 -2.72 -5.49
CA MET A 37 7.30 -2.86 -4.46
C MET A 37 7.38 -4.31 -3.99
N ARG A 38 8.55 -4.71 -3.50
CA ARG A 38 8.77 -6.03 -2.89
C ARG A 38 8.34 -5.88 -1.46
N ALA A 39 7.59 -6.85 -0.96
CA ALA A 39 7.45 -6.95 0.47
C ALA A 39 8.81 -7.39 1.04
N ASP A 40 9.37 -6.57 1.94
CA ASP A 40 10.60 -6.80 2.68
C ASP A 40 10.51 -6.16 4.08
N HIS A 41 10.98 -4.91 4.25
CA HIS A 41 10.81 -4.06 5.43
C HIS A 41 9.44 -3.37 5.47
N VAL A 42 8.63 -3.49 4.40
CA VAL A 42 7.21 -3.13 4.37
C VAL A 42 6.40 -4.32 3.87
N TRP A 43 5.35 -4.71 4.61
CA TRP A 43 4.42 -5.77 4.23
C TRP A 43 3.05 -5.20 3.86
N GLY A 44 2.20 -6.05 3.27
CA GLY A 44 0.83 -5.70 2.92
C GLY A 44 -0.18 -6.54 3.68
N LEU A 45 -1.21 -5.93 4.25
CA LEU A 45 -2.39 -6.63 4.76
C LEU A 45 -3.57 -6.35 3.83
N MET A 46 -3.96 -7.35 3.03
CA MET A 46 -4.99 -7.21 2.02
C MET A 46 -6.31 -7.82 2.48
N MET A 47 -7.40 -7.05 2.40
CA MET A 47 -8.71 -7.45 2.91
C MET A 47 -9.87 -6.91 2.03
N PRO A 48 -11.10 -7.43 2.16
CA PRO A 48 -12.27 -6.85 1.52
C PRO A 48 -12.49 -5.40 1.94
N SER A 49 -13.00 -4.57 1.02
CA SER A 49 -13.18 -3.13 1.26
C SER A 49 -14.08 -2.80 2.46
N ALA A 50 -15.10 -3.62 2.73
CA ALA A 50 -15.98 -3.45 3.90
C ALA A 50 -15.21 -3.62 5.22
N LEU A 51 -14.38 -4.66 5.32
CA LEU A 51 -13.49 -4.87 6.48
C LEU A 51 -12.43 -3.77 6.55
N GLY A 52 -11.85 -3.40 5.41
CA GLY A 52 -10.89 -2.29 5.32
C GLY A 52 -11.45 -0.97 5.82
N LEU A 53 -12.71 -0.66 5.50
CA LEU A 53 -13.37 0.54 6.00
C LEU A 53 -13.56 0.50 7.52
N ALA A 54 -13.92 -0.66 8.08
CA ALA A 54 -14.07 -0.85 9.53
C ALA A 54 -12.72 -0.69 10.24
N VAL A 55 -11.67 -1.39 9.78
CA VAL A 55 -10.30 -1.30 10.33
C VAL A 55 -9.76 0.13 10.23
N HIS A 56 -9.97 0.80 9.10
CA HIS A 56 -9.61 2.21 8.95
C HIS A 56 -10.33 3.11 9.96
N GLY A 57 -11.63 2.88 10.21
CA GLY A 57 -12.39 3.58 11.23
C GLY A 57 -11.84 3.37 12.64
N ASP A 58 -11.46 2.14 12.97
CA ASP A 58 -10.89 1.78 14.27
C ASP A 58 -9.51 2.41 14.48
N LEU A 59 -8.61 2.30 13.49
CA LEU A 59 -7.29 2.93 13.51
C LEU A 59 -7.34 4.45 13.59
N ARG A 60 -8.38 5.10 13.05
CA ARG A 60 -8.56 6.56 13.20
C ARG A 60 -8.98 6.97 14.62
N ARG A 61 -9.68 6.08 15.33
CA ARG A 61 -10.13 6.35 16.70
C ARG A 61 -9.05 6.03 17.72
N ALA A 62 -8.20 5.04 17.44
CA ALA A 62 -7.04 4.76 18.26
C ALA A 62 -5.98 5.87 18.08
N ARG A 63 -5.78 6.69 19.11
CA ARG A 63 -4.95 7.90 19.02
C ARG A 63 -3.46 7.63 19.20
N ASP A 64 -3.10 6.53 19.85
CA ASP A 64 -1.72 6.18 20.18
C ASP A 64 -1.54 4.66 20.08
N HIS A 65 -0.64 4.24 19.19
CA HIS A 65 -0.08 2.90 19.18
C HIS A 65 1.44 3.03 19.34
N ASP A 66 2.08 2.05 19.99
CA ASP A 66 3.55 2.01 20.14
C ASP A 66 4.31 2.07 18.80
N ALA A 67 3.60 1.85 17.68
CA ALA A 67 4.09 1.92 16.31
C ALA A 67 4.08 3.33 15.68
N GLY A 68 3.47 4.34 16.32
CA GLY A 68 3.32 5.71 15.82
C GLY A 68 1.87 6.22 15.74
N SER A 69 1.68 7.46 15.31
CA SER A 69 0.37 8.11 15.22
C SER A 69 -0.29 7.95 13.84
N GLY A 70 -1.38 7.18 13.81
CA GLY A 70 -2.34 7.15 12.70
C GLY A 70 -2.37 5.88 11.86
N VAL A 71 -3.20 5.92 10.82
CA VAL A 71 -3.71 4.76 10.05
C VAL A 71 -2.65 4.09 9.15
N GLY A 72 -1.56 4.79 8.82
CA GLY A 72 -0.59 4.33 7.81
C GLY A 72 -1.11 4.38 6.36
N PRO A 73 -0.30 4.00 5.37
CA PRO A 73 -0.68 4.05 3.96
C PRO A 73 -1.69 2.94 3.60
N ILE A 74 -2.71 3.28 2.81
CA ILE A 74 -3.74 2.34 2.36
C ILE A 74 -4.00 2.49 0.86
N ILE A 75 -3.99 1.37 0.15
CA ILE A 75 -4.26 1.27 -1.28
C ILE A 75 -5.65 0.64 -1.50
N SER A 76 -6.51 1.30 -2.26
CA SER A 76 -7.74 0.73 -2.81
C SER A 76 -7.42 -0.06 -4.08
N HIS A 77 -7.97 -1.26 -4.20
CA HIS A 77 -8.00 -2.09 -5.39
C HIS A 77 -9.45 -2.18 -5.90
N MET A 78 -9.91 -1.13 -6.59
CA MET A 78 -11.32 -0.96 -6.97
C MET A 78 -11.87 -2.15 -7.78
N ARG A 79 -11.09 -2.69 -8.73
CA ARG A 79 -11.49 -3.86 -9.54
C ARG A 79 -11.78 -5.12 -8.72
N SER A 80 -11.06 -5.34 -7.62
CA SER A 80 -11.24 -6.54 -6.79
C SER A 80 -12.06 -6.27 -5.52
N GLY A 81 -12.46 -5.02 -5.26
CA GLY A 81 -13.14 -4.66 -4.02
C GLY A 81 -12.30 -4.89 -2.76
N ARG A 82 -10.97 -4.72 -2.87
CA ARG A 82 -10.03 -5.00 -1.76
C ARG A 82 -9.24 -3.76 -1.40
N TRP A 83 -8.83 -3.65 -0.13
CA TRP A 83 -7.88 -2.66 0.33
C TRP A 83 -6.60 -3.36 0.79
N THR A 84 -5.45 -2.73 0.59
CA THR A 84 -4.15 -3.17 1.16
C THR A 84 -3.64 -2.09 2.09
N PHE A 85 -3.45 -2.45 3.35
CA PHE A 85 -2.74 -1.62 4.34
C PHE A 85 -1.25 -1.92 4.22
N LEU A 86 -0.42 -0.88 4.15
CA LEU A 86 1.02 -1.04 4.25
C LEU A 86 1.40 -1.03 5.73
N ILE A 87 2.02 -2.11 6.19
CA ILE A 87 2.34 -2.35 7.59
C ILE A 87 3.84 -2.66 7.75
N ARG A 88 4.33 -2.52 8.98
CA ARG A 88 5.64 -3.05 9.34
C ARG A 88 5.59 -4.59 9.36
N PRO A 89 6.72 -5.27 9.15
CA PRO A 89 6.80 -6.72 9.20
C PRO A 89 6.88 -7.24 10.65
N ASP A 90 5.93 -6.83 11.51
CA ASP A 90 5.91 -7.09 12.95
C ASP A 90 4.75 -8.01 13.39
N LEU A 91 4.12 -8.71 12.45
CA LEU A 91 3.09 -9.70 12.77
C LEU A 91 3.70 -10.93 13.47
N PRO A 92 3.09 -11.44 14.55
CA PRO A 92 3.56 -12.65 15.23
C PRO A 92 3.39 -13.86 14.32
N ASP A 93 4.23 -14.88 14.51
CA ASP A 93 4.08 -16.16 13.83
C ASP A 93 3.05 -17.04 14.56
N ASP A 94 1.77 -16.66 14.48
CA ASP A 94 0.66 -17.31 15.16
C ASP A 94 -0.34 -17.93 14.17
N THR A 95 -0.39 -19.26 14.13
CA THR A 95 -1.27 -20.01 13.23
C THR A 95 -2.75 -19.74 13.49
N ALA A 96 -3.16 -19.56 14.75
CA ALA A 96 -4.56 -19.28 15.08
C ALA A 96 -4.98 -17.91 14.55
N LEU A 97 -4.11 -16.90 14.70
CA LEU A 97 -4.31 -15.58 14.11
C LEU A 97 -4.45 -15.66 12.59
N PHE A 98 -3.55 -16.36 11.90
CA PHE A 98 -3.63 -16.48 10.43
C PHE A 98 -4.87 -17.25 9.98
N ALA A 99 -5.35 -18.23 10.76
CA ALA A 99 -6.61 -18.91 10.49
C ALA A 99 -7.82 -17.96 10.62
N GLU A 100 -7.84 -17.08 11.62
CA GLU A 100 -8.88 -16.03 11.74
C GLU A 100 -8.81 -15.03 10.59
N MET A 101 -7.61 -14.56 10.24
CA MET A 101 -7.41 -13.69 9.08
C MET A 101 -7.96 -14.34 7.81
N PHE A 102 -7.60 -15.60 7.55
CA PHE A 102 -8.08 -16.33 6.38
C PHE A 102 -9.62 -16.46 6.36
N ARG A 103 -10.26 -16.76 7.51
CA ARG A 103 -11.73 -16.82 7.62
C ARG A 103 -12.40 -15.49 7.25
N LEU A 104 -11.74 -14.37 7.53
CA LEU A 104 -12.20 -13.02 7.20
C LEU A 104 -11.77 -12.57 5.79
N ASP A 105 -11.22 -13.48 4.98
CA ASP A 105 -10.65 -13.21 3.67
C ASP A 105 -9.53 -12.15 3.73
N VAL A 106 -8.71 -12.18 4.78
CA VAL A 106 -7.52 -11.35 4.95
C VAL A 106 -6.28 -12.14 4.56
N SER A 107 -5.42 -11.56 3.74
CA SER A 107 -4.14 -12.14 3.35
C SER A 107 -2.98 -11.22 3.68
N VAL A 108 -1.83 -11.82 4.03
CA VAL A 108 -0.59 -11.11 4.32
C VAL A 108 0.36 -11.25 3.13
N VAL A 109 0.76 -10.12 2.55
CA VAL A 109 1.80 -10.04 1.53
C VAL A 109 3.14 -9.88 2.25
N ARG A 110 3.81 -11.03 2.48
CA ARG A 110 5.09 -11.14 3.20
C ARG A 110 6.30 -11.07 2.28
N THR A 111 7.48 -11.10 2.89
CA THR A 111 8.78 -11.11 2.24
C THR A 111 8.84 -12.00 1.00
N GLY A 112 9.25 -11.42 -0.13
CA GLY A 112 9.37 -12.12 -1.40
C GLY A 112 8.17 -11.99 -2.34
N ALA A 113 7.02 -11.53 -1.84
CA ALA A 113 5.87 -11.18 -2.67
C ALA A 113 5.93 -9.72 -3.16
N THR A 114 5.06 -9.37 -4.10
CA THR A 114 5.02 -8.04 -4.74
C THR A 114 3.70 -7.33 -4.44
N ILE A 115 3.78 -6.06 -4.06
CA ILE A 115 2.63 -5.18 -3.84
C ILE A 115 2.64 -4.12 -4.94
N ALA A 116 1.56 -4.05 -5.69
CA ALA A 116 1.42 -3.03 -6.73
C ALA A 116 0.92 -1.71 -6.14
N LEU A 117 1.64 -0.63 -6.44
CA LEU A 117 1.36 0.73 -5.98
C LEU A 117 0.58 1.51 -7.05
N PRO A 118 -0.16 2.57 -6.66
CA PRO A 118 -0.77 3.48 -7.62
C PRO A 118 0.26 4.12 -8.56
N SER A 119 0.00 4.04 -9.87
CA SER A 119 0.84 4.65 -10.92
C SER A 119 0.09 5.77 -11.63
N PRO A 120 0.76 6.83 -12.15
CA PRO A 120 0.11 7.81 -13.01
C PRO A 120 -0.45 7.22 -14.32
N THR A 121 -0.02 6.02 -14.72
CA THR A 121 -0.59 5.30 -15.89
C THR A 121 -1.86 4.51 -15.56
N ASP A 122 -2.31 4.50 -14.31
CA ASP A 122 -3.57 3.87 -13.89
C ASP A 122 -4.77 4.70 -14.39
N GLN A 123 -5.29 4.38 -15.58
CA GLN A 123 -6.36 5.12 -16.23
C GLN A 123 -7.77 4.63 -15.87
N GLY A 124 -8.54 5.43 -15.14
CA GLY A 124 -9.98 5.20 -14.92
C GLY A 124 -10.36 4.73 -13.52
N GLU A 125 -11.67 4.54 -13.28
CA GLU A 125 -12.27 4.25 -11.97
C GLU A 125 -12.04 2.82 -11.46
N ARG A 126 -11.26 1.99 -12.16
CA ARG A 126 -11.04 0.58 -11.80
C ARG A 126 -9.64 0.28 -11.28
N PHE A 127 -8.74 1.27 -11.30
CA PHE A 127 -7.34 1.08 -10.96
C PHE A 127 -7.02 1.41 -9.50
N ARG A 128 -5.75 1.24 -9.09
CA ARG A 128 -5.34 1.41 -7.70
C ARG A 128 -5.30 2.89 -7.34
N ARG A 129 -5.76 3.22 -6.14
CA ARG A 129 -5.70 4.59 -5.62
C ARG A 129 -5.29 4.58 -4.17
N TRP A 130 -4.62 5.63 -3.73
CA TRP A 130 -4.42 5.84 -2.30
C TRP A 130 -5.74 6.23 -1.65
N ILE A 131 -6.10 5.52 -0.58
CA ILE A 131 -7.10 5.96 0.39
C ILE A 131 -6.41 6.84 1.43
N HIS A 132 -5.27 6.36 1.94
CA HIS A 132 -4.35 7.14 2.73
C HIS A 132 -2.98 7.06 2.06
N PRO A 133 -2.42 8.15 1.52
CA PRO A 133 -1.11 8.11 0.91
C PRO A 133 -0.03 7.89 1.98
N PRO A 134 1.16 7.38 1.61
CA PRO A 134 2.31 7.45 2.48
C PRO A 134 2.62 8.92 2.79
N ARG A 135 2.87 9.22 4.06
CA ARG A 135 3.34 10.55 4.45
C ARG A 135 4.83 10.64 4.11
N SER A 136 5.32 11.84 3.83
CA SER A 136 6.76 12.07 4.00
C SER A 136 7.10 11.76 5.46
N PRO A 137 8.20 11.07 5.75
CA PRO A 137 8.78 11.10 7.09
C PRO A 137 9.08 12.53 7.51
#